data_AF-A0A5E3XAW1-F1
#
_entry.id   AF-A0A5E3XAW1-F1
#
_cell.length_a   1.000
_cell.length_b   1.000
_cell.length_c   1.000
_cell.angle_alpha   90.00
_cell.angle_beta   90.00
_cell.angle_gamma   90.00
#
_symmetry.space_group_name_H-M   'P 1'
#
loop_
_entity.id
_entity.type
_entity.pdbx_description
1 polymer ?
#
loop_
_entity_poly.entity_id
_entity_poly.type
_entity_poly.pdbx_seq_one_letter_code
_entity_poly.pdbx_strand_id
1 'polypeptide(L)'
;MATPNASQPSASTPAASSSYAAYPIAAAGQGPQASSSQAGPSAQERATREAARKDKSLAEFMLMLDDYEPLIPDEVTDYYLQRVGFDCQDPRLKRLLALAAQKFVSDISADAYQHARIRMNAQGGRTRGNAGARDKTRTTLTMDDLSSALGEYGINARKPEFFM
;
A
#
# COMPACT_ATOMS: atom_id res chain seq x y z
N MET A 1 70.79 9.24 -13.88
CA MET A 1 70.70 10.44 -13.01
C MET A 1 69.49 11.24 -13.49
N ALA A 2 68.51 11.69 -12.72
CA ALA A 2 67.98 11.40 -11.39
C ALA A 2 66.60 12.13 -11.36
N THR A 3 65.54 11.51 -10.83
CA THR A 3 64.32 12.21 -10.37
C THR A 3 64.64 12.98 -9.07
N PRO A 4 63.96 14.09 -8.68
CA PRO A 4 62.63 14.06 -8.01
C PRO A 4 61.74 15.32 -8.31
N ASN A 5 60.40 15.31 -8.28
CA ASN A 5 59.40 15.24 -7.19
C ASN A 5 59.47 16.32 -6.08
N ALA A 6 58.35 17.06 -5.90
CA ALA A 6 57.85 17.83 -4.73
C ALA A 6 57.00 19.03 -5.27
N SER A 7 55.77 19.37 -4.90
CA SER A 7 54.98 19.23 -3.67
C SER A 7 53.47 19.42 -3.93
N GLN A 8 52.64 18.79 -3.10
CA GLN A 8 51.16 18.86 -2.98
C GLN A 8 50.65 20.19 -2.33
N PRO A 9 49.43 20.30 -1.72
CA PRO A 9 48.05 19.83 -2.01
C PRO A 9 46.98 20.96 -1.87
N SER A 10 45.69 20.68 -2.15
CA SER A 10 44.44 21.19 -1.50
C SER A 10 43.22 20.88 -2.40
N ALA A 11 42.01 20.51 -1.98
CA ALA A 11 41.42 20.06 -0.73
C ALA A 11 40.05 19.40 -1.05
N SER A 12 39.69 18.36 -0.29
CA SER A 12 38.37 17.81 0.09
C SER A 12 37.04 18.44 -0.38
N THR A 13 36.13 17.54 -0.86
CA THR A 13 34.67 17.28 -0.53
C THR A 13 33.76 18.39 0.05
N PRO A 14 32.38 18.36 -0.01
CA PRO A 14 31.47 17.19 -0.03
C PRO A 14 30.13 17.32 -0.82
N ALA A 15 29.29 16.31 -0.62
CA ALA A 15 27.96 16.03 -1.17
C ALA A 15 26.77 16.81 -0.55
N ALA A 16 25.62 16.66 -1.22
CA ALA A 16 24.23 16.67 -0.74
C ALA A 16 23.64 17.96 -0.12
N SER A 17 22.54 18.44 -0.71
CA SER A 17 21.21 18.61 -0.08
C SER A 17 20.41 19.70 -0.80
N SER A 18 19.39 19.31 -1.57
CA SER A 18 18.36 20.24 -2.04
C SER A 18 17.39 20.50 -0.90
N SER A 19 17.62 21.61 -0.22
CA SER A 19 16.77 22.17 0.84
C SER A 19 15.49 22.76 0.23
N TYR A 20 14.34 22.30 0.72
CA TYR A 20 13.06 22.94 0.50
C TYR A 20 13.03 24.28 1.24
N ALA A 21 12.81 25.37 0.51
CA ALA A 21 12.63 26.70 1.09
C ALA A 21 11.25 26.80 1.77
N ALA A 22 11.25 26.96 3.08
CA ALA A 22 10.09 27.33 3.88
C ALA A 22 9.91 28.86 3.85
N TYR A 23 8.74 29.35 3.46
CA TYR A 23 8.35 30.75 3.64
C TYR A 23 7.68 30.93 5.01
N PRO A 24 7.98 32.00 5.78
CA PRO A 24 7.28 32.28 7.02
C PRO A 24 5.99 33.09 6.76
N ILE A 25 4.88 32.67 7.35
CA ILE A 25 3.65 33.48 7.44
C ILE A 25 3.69 34.28 8.74
N ALA A 26 3.59 35.61 8.60
CA ALA A 26 3.40 36.54 9.70
C ALA A 26 1.93 36.58 10.14
N ALA A 27 1.73 36.72 11.44
CA ALA A 27 0.47 36.67 12.15
C ALA A 27 -0.41 37.93 11.96
N ALA A 28 -1.72 37.71 11.80
CA ALA A 28 -2.78 38.64 12.18
C ALA A 28 -4.04 37.82 12.52
N GLY A 29 -4.60 38.02 13.71
CA GLY A 29 -5.49 37.06 14.38
C GLY A 29 -7.00 37.24 14.19
N GLN A 30 -7.77 36.28 14.73
CA GLN A 30 -9.04 36.46 15.47
C GLN A 30 -9.72 35.10 15.75
N GLY A 31 -10.19 34.91 16.99
CA GLY A 31 -11.34 34.07 17.36
C GLY A 31 -11.06 32.63 17.86
N PRO A 32 -11.57 32.22 19.04
CA PRO A 32 -11.59 30.82 19.45
C PRO A 32 -12.82 30.12 18.85
N GLN A 33 -12.67 29.47 17.71
CA GLN A 33 -13.67 28.53 17.19
C GLN A 33 -13.11 27.11 17.23
N ALA A 34 -13.67 26.34 18.18
CA ALA A 34 -13.50 24.90 18.29
C ALA A 34 -13.93 24.24 16.97
N SER A 35 -12.95 23.96 16.13
CA SER A 35 -13.09 23.16 14.92
C SER A 35 -12.59 21.77 15.26
N SER A 36 -13.52 20.83 15.43
CA SER A 36 -13.21 19.40 15.55
C SER A 36 -12.63 18.90 14.23
N SER A 37 -11.33 19.10 14.02
CA SER A 37 -10.56 18.43 12.99
C SER A 37 -10.35 16.99 13.44
N GLN A 38 -11.21 16.10 12.93
CA GLN A 38 -11.03 14.66 13.04
C GLN A 38 -9.77 14.27 12.24
N ALA A 39 -8.62 14.35 12.90
CA ALA A 39 -7.34 13.89 12.39
C ALA A 39 -7.42 12.36 12.23
N GLY A 40 -7.17 11.88 11.02
CA GLY A 40 -6.96 10.45 10.79
C GLY A 40 -5.77 9.95 11.64
N PRO A 41 -5.75 8.67 12.04
CA PRO A 41 -4.75 8.15 12.96
C PRO A 41 -3.33 8.37 12.42
N SER A 42 -2.46 8.87 13.30
CA SER A 42 -1.07 9.18 12.99
C SER A 42 -0.30 7.90 12.59
N ALA A 43 0.71 8.03 11.71
CA ALA A 43 1.51 6.89 11.24
C ALA A 43 2.14 6.08 12.39
N GLN A 44 2.44 6.75 13.51
CA GLN A 44 2.92 6.18 14.77
C GLN A 44 1.91 5.21 15.41
N GLU A 45 0.61 5.52 15.31
CA GLU A 45 -0.49 4.78 15.91
C GLU A 45 -0.86 3.52 15.11
N ARG A 46 -0.65 3.57 13.79
CA ARG A 46 -0.70 2.39 12.92
C ARG A 46 0.47 1.44 13.21
N ALA A 47 1.68 1.96 13.30
CA ALA A 47 2.88 1.17 13.61
C ALA A 47 2.81 0.50 14.99
N THR A 48 2.26 1.19 16.01
CA THR A 48 2.06 0.62 17.35
C THR A 48 0.94 -0.43 17.40
N ARG A 49 -0.19 -0.23 16.69
CA ARG A 49 -1.21 -1.29 16.54
C ARG A 49 -0.68 -2.49 15.76
N GLU A 50 0.17 -2.28 14.78
CA GLU A 50 0.82 -3.35 14.03
C GLU A 50 1.83 -4.10 14.88
N ALA A 51 2.61 -3.42 15.72
CA ALA A 51 3.53 -4.04 16.68
C ALA A 51 2.76 -4.88 17.72
N ALA A 52 1.72 -4.33 18.35
CA ALA A 52 0.90 -5.04 19.32
C ALA A 52 0.13 -6.25 18.74
N ARG A 53 -0.09 -6.28 17.42
CA ARG A 53 -0.66 -7.44 16.72
C ARG A 53 0.39 -8.53 16.43
N LYS A 54 1.67 -8.17 16.30
CA LYS A 54 2.78 -9.10 16.06
C LYS A 54 3.13 -9.94 17.30
N ASP A 55 2.73 -9.49 18.49
CA ASP A 55 2.97 -10.20 19.75
C ASP A 55 1.97 -11.33 20.02
N LYS A 56 0.93 -11.49 19.18
CA LYS A 56 0.02 -12.63 19.30
C LYS A 56 0.68 -13.88 18.75
N SER A 57 0.79 -14.89 19.61
CA SER A 57 1.30 -16.18 19.18
C SER A 57 0.39 -16.82 18.12
N LEU A 58 0.95 -17.66 17.25
CA LEU A 58 0.15 -18.42 16.29
C LEU A 58 -0.92 -19.28 16.99
N ALA A 59 -0.61 -19.82 18.17
CA ALA A 59 -1.56 -20.61 18.95
C ALA A 59 -2.75 -19.78 19.43
N GLU A 60 -2.49 -18.57 19.95
CA GLU A 60 -3.56 -17.62 20.30
C GLU A 60 -4.37 -17.21 19.07
N PHE A 61 -3.72 -17.05 17.91
CA PHE A 61 -4.40 -16.78 16.66
C PHE A 61 -5.32 -17.92 16.22
N MET A 62 -4.87 -19.18 16.30
CA MET A 62 -5.70 -20.35 16.01
C MET A 62 -6.92 -20.44 16.94
N LEU A 63 -6.78 -20.10 18.21
CA LEU A 63 -7.91 -20.05 19.15
C LEU A 63 -8.94 -18.98 18.76
N MET A 64 -8.51 -17.82 18.26
CA MET A 64 -9.43 -16.78 17.78
C MET A 64 -10.21 -17.21 16.51
N LEU A 65 -9.73 -18.20 15.76
CA LEU A 65 -10.40 -18.67 14.54
C LEU A 65 -11.58 -19.62 14.82
N ASP A 66 -11.70 -20.15 16.04
CA ASP A 66 -12.83 -21.01 16.42
C ASP A 66 -14.17 -20.26 16.34
N ASP A 67 -14.17 -18.96 16.61
CA ASP A 67 -15.37 -18.11 16.63
C ASP A 67 -15.47 -17.14 15.43
N TYR A 68 -14.51 -17.18 14.50
CA TYR A 68 -14.47 -16.26 13.36
C TYR A 68 -15.04 -16.88 12.09
N GLU A 69 -15.96 -16.17 11.43
CA GLU A 69 -16.54 -16.57 10.14
C GLU A 69 -15.96 -15.69 9.01
N PRO A 70 -15.05 -16.22 8.17
CA PRO A 70 -14.45 -15.47 7.07
C PRO A 70 -15.44 -15.17 5.95
N LEU A 71 -15.15 -14.12 5.16
CA LEU A 71 -15.93 -13.75 3.96
C LEU A 71 -16.06 -14.89 2.91
N ILE A 72 -15.08 -15.78 2.84
CA ILE A 72 -15.09 -16.95 1.95
C ILE A 72 -15.68 -18.11 2.78
N PRO A 73 -16.81 -18.70 2.36
CA PRO A 73 -17.44 -19.81 3.07
C PRO A 73 -16.53 -21.06 3.14
N ASP A 74 -16.76 -21.90 4.15
CA ASP A 74 -15.96 -23.10 4.39
C ASP A 74 -16.10 -24.10 3.23
N GLU A 75 -17.27 -24.19 2.60
CA GLU A 75 -17.52 -25.11 1.48
C GLU A 75 -16.69 -24.76 0.24
N VAL A 76 -16.49 -23.46 -0.01
CA VAL A 76 -15.65 -22.97 -1.11
C VAL A 76 -14.19 -23.34 -0.83
N THR A 77 -13.75 -23.17 0.42
CA THR A 77 -12.41 -23.53 0.84
C THR A 77 -12.17 -25.03 0.70
N ASP A 78 -13.13 -25.85 1.14
CA ASP A 78 -13.09 -27.31 1.02
C ASP A 78 -13.00 -27.78 -0.43
N TYR A 79 -13.78 -27.19 -1.33
CA TYR A 79 -13.71 -27.50 -2.75
C TYR A 79 -12.30 -27.27 -3.33
N TYR A 80 -11.67 -26.13 -3.01
CA TYR A 80 -10.32 -25.84 -3.50
C TYR A 80 -9.24 -26.70 -2.83
N LEU A 81 -9.41 -27.06 -1.55
CA LEU A 81 -8.53 -27.97 -0.84
C LEU A 81 -8.57 -29.39 -1.44
N GLN A 82 -9.77 -29.92 -1.68
CA GLN A 82 -9.94 -31.23 -2.34
C GLN A 82 -9.35 -31.24 -3.75
N ARG A 83 -9.48 -30.14 -4.50
CA ARG A 83 -8.90 -30.02 -5.84
C ARG A 83 -7.38 -30.12 -5.85
N VAL A 84 -6.70 -29.68 -4.78
CA VAL A 84 -5.24 -29.82 -4.64
C VAL A 84 -4.82 -31.13 -3.96
N GLY A 85 -5.78 -31.98 -3.60
CA GLY A 85 -5.54 -33.26 -2.92
C GLY A 85 -5.25 -33.12 -1.42
N PHE A 86 -5.64 -32.00 -0.81
CA PHE A 86 -5.49 -31.77 0.63
C PHE A 86 -6.85 -31.85 1.31
N ASP A 87 -7.00 -32.76 2.27
CA ASP A 87 -8.20 -32.86 3.10
C ASP A 87 -7.86 -32.47 4.53
N CYS A 88 -8.66 -31.58 5.11
CA CYS A 88 -8.44 -31.07 6.46
C CYS A 88 -9.74 -31.09 7.24
N GLN A 89 -9.73 -31.79 8.38
CA GLN A 89 -10.91 -31.86 9.26
C GLN A 89 -10.95 -30.73 10.28
N ASP A 90 -9.85 -29.99 10.49
CA ASP A 90 -9.82 -28.87 11.44
C ASP A 90 -10.43 -27.61 10.79
N PRO A 91 -11.58 -27.11 11.27
CA PRO A 91 -12.22 -25.92 10.72
C PRO A 91 -11.35 -24.67 10.86
N ARG A 92 -10.46 -24.60 11.87
CA ARG A 92 -9.56 -23.45 12.04
C ARG A 92 -8.56 -23.33 10.92
N LEU A 93 -8.08 -24.45 10.37
CA LEU A 93 -7.15 -24.44 9.25
C LEU A 93 -7.83 -23.98 7.96
N LYS A 94 -9.09 -24.35 7.74
CA LYS A 94 -9.91 -23.86 6.62
C LYS A 94 -10.09 -22.34 6.72
N ARG A 95 -10.44 -21.85 7.90
CA ARG A 95 -10.64 -20.41 8.17
C ARG A 95 -9.35 -19.61 8.10
N LEU A 96 -8.23 -20.19 8.55
CA LEU A 96 -6.89 -19.60 8.39
C LEU A 96 -6.57 -19.39 6.91
N LEU A 97 -6.79 -20.42 6.09
CA LEU A 97 -6.53 -20.35 4.66
C LEU A 97 -7.44 -19.32 3.98
N ALA A 98 -8.72 -19.30 4.32
CA ALA A 98 -9.68 -18.33 3.82
C ALA A 98 -9.26 -16.89 4.17
N LEU A 99 -8.84 -16.64 5.41
CA LEU A 99 -8.32 -15.33 5.85
C LEU A 99 -7.02 -14.95 5.14
N ALA A 100 -6.11 -15.89 4.95
CA ALA A 100 -4.86 -15.64 4.24
C ALA A 100 -5.13 -15.24 2.77
N ALA A 101 -6.06 -15.93 2.10
CA ALA A 101 -6.49 -15.60 0.74
C ALA A 101 -7.17 -14.21 0.68
N GLN A 102 -8.03 -13.89 1.65
CA GLN A 102 -8.65 -12.56 1.75
C GLN A 102 -7.62 -11.45 1.96
N LYS A 103 -6.64 -11.67 2.84
CA LYS A 103 -5.54 -10.73 3.05
C LYS A 103 -4.75 -10.56 1.76
N PHE A 104 -4.40 -11.65 1.08
CA PHE A 104 -3.66 -11.61 -0.18
C PHE A 104 -4.36 -10.76 -1.25
N VAL A 105 -5.67 -10.98 -1.47
CA VAL A 105 -6.45 -10.16 -2.42
C VAL A 105 -6.56 -8.71 -1.97
N SER A 106 -6.67 -8.46 -0.66
CA SER A 106 -6.75 -7.11 -0.09
C SER A 106 -5.45 -6.34 -0.27
N ASP A 107 -4.30 -6.99 -0.11
CA ASP A 107 -2.98 -6.38 -0.31
C ASP A 107 -2.81 -5.97 -1.79
N ILE A 108 -3.09 -6.87 -2.74
CA ILE A 108 -3.06 -6.55 -4.18
C ILE A 108 -4.01 -5.40 -4.53
N SER A 109 -5.21 -5.40 -3.96
CA SER A 109 -6.20 -4.35 -4.20
C SER A 109 -5.74 -3.00 -3.66
N ALA A 110 -5.06 -2.98 -2.50
CA ALA A 110 -4.51 -1.78 -1.90
C ALA A 110 -3.39 -1.18 -2.77
N ASP A 111 -2.50 -2.02 -3.30
CA ASP A 111 -1.41 -1.60 -4.19
C ASP A 111 -1.96 -1.07 -5.52
N ALA A 112 -2.87 -1.82 -6.15
CA ALA A 112 -3.54 -1.39 -7.37
C ALA A 112 -4.32 -0.07 -7.19
N TYR A 113 -4.94 0.14 -6.02
CA TYR A 113 -5.61 1.40 -5.70
C TYR A 113 -4.65 2.60 -5.66
N GLN A 114 -3.41 2.41 -5.20
CA GLN A 114 -2.40 3.47 -5.22
C GLN A 114 -2.04 3.86 -6.65
N HIS A 115 -1.81 2.89 -7.54
CA HIS A 115 -1.58 3.15 -8.97
C HIS A 115 -2.77 3.87 -9.62
N ALA A 116 -4.00 3.42 -9.34
CA ALA A 116 -5.21 4.02 -9.90
C ALA A 116 -5.38 5.48 -9.44
N ARG A 117 -5.08 5.75 -8.16
CA ARG A 117 -5.15 7.09 -7.57
C ARG A 117 -4.08 8.02 -8.14
N ILE A 118 -2.84 7.56 -8.31
CA ILE A 118 -1.75 8.35 -8.90
C ILE A 118 -2.09 8.71 -10.35
N ARG A 119 -2.56 7.75 -11.17
CA ARG A 119 -3.00 8.02 -12.54
C ARG A 119 -4.08 9.09 -12.58
N MET A 120 -5.12 8.93 -11.75
CA MET A 120 -6.25 9.85 -11.72
C MET A 120 -5.85 11.28 -11.32
N ASN A 121 -4.94 11.41 -10.35
CA ASN A 121 -4.37 12.71 -9.95
C ASN A 121 -3.51 13.33 -11.06
N ALA A 122 -2.74 12.52 -11.79
CA ALA A 122 -1.92 12.97 -12.93
C ALA A 122 -2.79 13.41 -14.13
N GLN A 123 -3.92 12.77 -14.35
CA GLN A 123 -4.84 13.08 -15.45
C GLN A 123 -5.73 14.31 -15.14
N GLY A 124 -5.99 14.59 -13.86
CA GLY A 124 -6.77 15.73 -13.36
C GLY A 124 -6.15 17.12 -13.60
N GLY A 125 -4.90 17.21 -14.07
CA GLY A 125 -4.23 18.48 -14.37
C GLY A 125 -4.52 19.07 -15.76
N ARG A 126 -5.18 18.33 -16.67
CA ARG A 126 -5.33 18.74 -18.08
C ARG A 126 -6.74 19.13 -18.52
N THR A 127 -7.77 18.90 -17.71
CA THR A 127 -9.14 19.34 -18.02
C THR A 127 -9.55 20.48 -17.09
N ARG A 128 -9.22 21.70 -17.53
CA ARG A 128 -9.81 22.94 -17.04
C ARG A 128 -11.15 23.11 -17.78
N GLY A 129 -12.11 22.27 -17.43
CA GLY A 129 -13.45 22.25 -18.01
C GLY A 129 -14.45 21.80 -16.96
N ASN A 130 -15.58 22.49 -16.90
CA ASN A 130 -16.55 22.55 -15.80
C ASN A 130 -17.37 21.25 -15.57
N ALA A 131 -16.76 20.07 -15.70
CA ALA A 131 -17.41 18.78 -15.47
C ALA A 131 -17.02 18.23 -14.08
N GLY A 132 -18.00 18.25 -13.17
CA GLY A 132 -18.14 17.31 -12.06
C GLY A 132 -16.98 17.21 -11.06
N ALA A 133 -17.04 17.97 -9.98
CA ALA A 133 -16.26 17.68 -8.76
C ALA A 133 -16.52 16.25 -8.21
N ARG A 134 -17.60 15.58 -8.64
CA ARG A 134 -17.98 14.20 -8.26
C ARG A 134 -17.19 13.10 -8.98
N ASP A 135 -16.71 13.31 -10.20
CA ASP A 135 -15.96 12.26 -10.91
C ASP A 135 -14.53 12.14 -10.40
N LYS A 136 -14.01 13.21 -9.80
CA LYS A 136 -12.69 13.26 -9.15
C LYS A 136 -12.57 12.37 -7.90
N THR A 137 -13.69 11.85 -7.38
CA THR A 137 -13.68 10.89 -6.26
C THR A 137 -13.92 9.45 -6.70
N ARG A 138 -14.22 9.20 -7.98
CA ARG A 138 -14.53 7.85 -8.47
C ARG A 138 -13.29 7.19 -9.09
N THR A 139 -12.48 6.58 -8.24
CA THR A 139 -11.37 5.74 -8.69
C THR A 139 -11.90 4.45 -9.33
N THR A 140 -11.41 4.13 -10.52
CA THR A 140 -11.75 2.89 -11.24
C THR A 140 -10.50 2.03 -11.37
N LEU A 141 -10.64 0.73 -11.08
CA LEU A 141 -9.57 -0.25 -11.27
C LEU A 141 -9.43 -0.59 -12.76
N THR A 142 -8.25 -0.38 -13.32
CA THR A 142 -7.96 -0.67 -14.74
C THR A 142 -6.88 -1.74 -14.88
N MET A 143 -6.71 -2.26 -16.10
CA MET A 143 -5.68 -3.27 -16.38
C MET A 143 -4.26 -2.74 -16.14
N ASP A 144 -4.00 -1.44 -16.38
CA ASP A 144 -2.68 -0.85 -16.15
C ASP A 144 -2.28 -0.86 -14.67
N ASP A 145 -3.24 -0.56 -13.79
CA ASP A 145 -3.01 -0.57 -12.33
C ASP A 145 -2.73 -1.97 -11.82
N LEU A 146 -3.57 -2.91 -12.26
CA LEU A 146 -3.49 -4.30 -11.84
C LEU A 146 -2.21 -4.94 -12.36
N SER A 147 -1.82 -4.68 -13.61
CA SER A 147 -0.59 -5.22 -14.19
C SER A 147 0.65 -4.65 -13.52
N SER A 148 0.63 -3.37 -13.13
CA SER A 148 1.71 -2.74 -12.37
C SER A 148 1.84 -3.38 -10.97
N ALA A 149 0.74 -3.49 -10.23
CA ALA A 149 0.72 -4.11 -8.91
C ALA A 149 1.17 -5.59 -8.97
N LEU A 150 0.62 -6.39 -9.88
CA LEU A 150 0.98 -7.80 -10.04
C LEU A 150 2.43 -8.00 -10.48
N GLY A 151 3.00 -7.05 -11.23
CA GLY A 151 4.40 -7.05 -11.64
C GLY A 151 5.36 -7.04 -10.45
N GLU A 152 5.01 -6.37 -9.35
CA GLU A 152 5.79 -6.34 -8.11
C GLU A 152 5.81 -7.71 -7.40
N TYR A 153 4.73 -8.49 -7.55
CA TYR A 153 4.61 -9.86 -7.06
C TYR A 153 5.20 -10.90 -8.03
N GLY A 154 5.80 -10.48 -9.15
CA GLY A 154 6.36 -11.37 -10.17
C GLY A 154 5.33 -12.04 -11.08
N ILE A 155 4.07 -11.55 -11.09
CA ILE A 155 2.98 -12.09 -11.89
C ILE A 155 2.84 -11.28 -13.18
N ASN A 156 3.00 -11.94 -14.34
CA ASN A 156 2.93 -11.29 -15.64
C ASN A 156 1.49 -11.28 -16.20
N ALA A 157 0.72 -10.23 -15.90
CA ALA A 157 -0.64 -10.04 -16.41
C ALA A 157 -0.66 -9.19 -17.70
N ARG A 158 -0.14 -9.71 -18.81
CA ARG A 158 -0.21 -9.01 -20.11
C ARG A 158 -1.53 -9.30 -20.82
N LYS A 159 -2.43 -8.33 -20.84
CA LYS A 159 -3.60 -8.36 -21.73
C LYS A 159 -3.30 -7.51 -22.97
N PRO A 160 -3.28 -8.08 -24.19
CA PRO A 160 -3.18 -7.28 -25.40
C PRO A 160 -4.44 -6.42 -25.58
N GLU A 161 -4.26 -5.16 -25.96
CA GLU A 161 -5.36 -4.20 -26.19
C GLU A 161 -6.24 -4.59 -27.39
N PHE A 162 -5.67 -5.29 -28.37
CA PHE A 162 -6.38 -5.80 -29.54
C PHE A 162 -5.69 -7.07 -30.05
N PHE A 163 -6.47 -7.93 -30.72
CA PHE A 163 -5.92 -9.05 -31.49
C PHE A 163 -5.42 -8.51 -32.83
N MET A 164 -4.17 -8.81 -33.17
CA MET A 164 -3.60 -8.64 -34.51
C MET A 164 -3.02 -9.97 -34.96
#